data_AF-A0A433UGE9-F1
#
_entry.id   AF-A0A433UGE9-F1
#
_cell.length_a   1.000
_cell.length_b   1.000
_cell.length_c   1.000
_cell.angle_alpha   90.00
_cell.angle_beta   90.00
_cell.angle_gamma   90.00
#
_symmetry.space_group_name_H-M   'P 1'
#
loop_
_entity.id
_entity.type
_entity.pdbx_description
1 polymer ?
#
loop_
_entity_poly.entity_id
_entity_poly.type
_entity_poly.pdbx_seq_one_letter_code
_entity_poly.pdbx_strand_id
1 'polypeptide(L)' 'MNEFLECLSRAYWKMDYQQFLQRTGFVESDYAMQKFKLFQQSAKGLLDFDPETLASILAYESVNSK' A
#
# COMPACT_ATOMS: atom_id res chain seq x y z
N MET A 1 -10.36 7.45 4.99
CA MET A 1 -8.92 7.66 4.80
C MET A 1 -8.12 7.07 5.95
N ASN A 2 -8.38 7.49 7.20
CA ASN A 2 -7.65 7.00 8.37
C ASN A 2 -7.69 5.47 8.49
N GLU A 3 -8.86 4.85 8.35
CA GLU A 3 -8.99 3.38 8.39
C GLU A 3 -8.17 2.66 7.30
N PHE A 4 -8.09 3.23 6.09
CA PHE A 4 -7.29 2.68 5.00
C PHE A 4 -5.80 2.76 5.32
N LEU A 5 -5.31 3.93 5.75
CA LEU A 5 -3.89 4.12 6.10
C LEU A 5 -3.50 3.30 7.34
N GLU A 6 -4.39 3.14 8.31
CA GLU A 6 -4.18 2.26 9.47
C GLU A 6 -4.10 0.78 9.06
N CYS A 7 -4.97 0.33 8.16
CA CYS A 7 -4.90 -1.01 7.58
C CYS A 7 -3.62 -1.21 6.77
N LEU A 8 -3.23 -0.23 5.95
CA LEU A 8 -2.01 -0.25 5.16
C LEU A 8 -0.76 -0.28 6.04
N SER A 9 -0.73 0.51 7.12
CA SER A 9 0.35 0.52 8.11
C SER A 9 0.54 -0.84 8.76
N ARG A 10 -0.57 -1.47 9.17
CA ARG A 10 -0.54 -2.83 9.74
C ARG A 10 -0.03 -3.85 8.73
N ALA A 11 -0.44 -3.75 7.47
CA ALA A 11 0.02 -4.62 6.40
C ALA A 11 1.53 -4.42 6.11
N TYR A 12 1.98 -3.17 6.04
CA TYR A 12 3.39 -2.81 5.84
C TYR A 12 4.30 -3.37 6.95
N TRP A 13 3.95 -3.10 8.22
CA TRP A 13 4.78 -3.48 9.37
C TRP A 13 4.87 -4.97 9.65
N LYS A 14 3.79 -5.72 9.39
CA LYS A 14 3.69 -7.12 9.81
C LYS A 14 4.03 -8.13 8.71
N MET A 15 4.14 -7.68 7.45
CA MET A 15 4.26 -8.57 6.31
C MET A 15 5.70 -8.68 5.83
N ASP A 16 6.34 -9.78 6.20
CA ASP A 16 7.59 -10.23 5.58
C ASP A 16 7.34 -10.86 4.19
N TYR A 17 8.42 -11.18 3.48
CA TYR A 17 8.33 -11.73 2.12
C TYR A 17 7.61 -13.08 2.05
N GLN A 18 7.78 -13.96 3.05
CA GLN A 18 7.13 -15.27 3.06
C GLN A 18 5.62 -15.12 3.25
N GLN A 19 5.19 -14.24 4.15
CA GLN A 19 3.78 -13.90 4.30
C GLN A 19 3.22 -13.23 3.04
N PHE A 20 4.00 -12.40 2.36
CA PHE A 20 3.59 -11.81 1.08
C PHE A 20 3.34 -12.88 0.02
N LEU A 21 4.23 -13.87 -0.13
CA LEU A 21 4.02 -15.00 -1.04
C LEU A 21 2.75 -15.79 -0.68
N GLN A 22 2.56 -16.13 0.60
CA GLN A 22 1.38 -16.86 1.07
C GLN A 22 0.07 -16.13 0.79
N ARG A 23 0.04 -14.81 0.99
CA ARG A 23 -1.18 -13.99 0.81
C ARG A 23 -1.49 -13.69 -0.65
N THR A 24 -0.48 -13.61 -1.51
CA THR A 24 -0.64 -13.26 -2.92
C THR A 24 -0.76 -14.50 -3.82
N GLY A 25 -0.32 -15.67 -3.34
CA GLY A 25 -0.23 -16.88 -4.15
C GLY A 25 0.93 -16.85 -5.16
N PHE A 26 1.85 -15.88 -5.04
CA PHE A 26 3.04 -15.86 -5.88
C PHE A 26 3.98 -17.01 -5.53
N VAL A 27 4.61 -17.56 -6.57
CA VAL A 27 5.74 -18.49 -6.43
C VAL A 27 7.01 -17.69 -6.19
N GLU A 28 7.87 -18.19 -5.30
CA GLU A 28 9.17 -17.61 -5.03
C GLU A 28 9.97 -17.44 -6.33
N SER A 29 10.30 -16.18 -6.62
CA SER A 29 10.93 -15.77 -7.87
C SER A 29 11.43 -14.33 -7.76
N ASP A 30 12.32 -13.94 -8.67
CA ASP A 30 12.79 -12.55 -8.78
C ASP A 30 11.62 -11.58 -9.02
N TYR A 31 10.64 -11.99 -9.82
CA TYR A 31 9.42 -11.22 -10.05
C TYR A 31 8.67 -10.96 -8.75
N ALA A 32 8.40 -12.01 -7.96
CA ALA A 32 7.68 -11.87 -6.71
C ALA A 32 8.44 -11.00 -5.70
N MET A 33 9.78 -11.11 -5.66
CA MET A 33 10.63 -10.26 -4.84
C MET A 33 10.56 -8.79 -5.27
N GLN A 34 10.60 -8.51 -6.57
CA GLN A 34 10.43 -7.15 -7.11
C GLN A 34 9.07 -6.58 -6.73
N LYS A 35 7.98 -7.37 -6.82
CA LYS A 35 6.65 -6.94 -6.40
C LYS A 35 6.55 -6.68 -4.91
N PHE A 36 7.18 -7.49 -4.08
CA PHE A 36 7.24 -7.26 -2.63
C PHE A 36 7.96 -5.94 -2.30
N LYS A 37 9.14 -5.71 -2.90
CA LYS A 37 9.89 -4.44 -2.71
C LYS A 37 9.08 -3.23 -3.16
N LEU A 38 8.42 -3.33 -4.31
CA LEU A 38 7.56 -2.26 -4.81
C LEU A 38 6.40 -1.98 -3.85
N PHE A 39 5.72 -3.02 -3.35
CA PHE A 39 4.66 -2.88 -2.35
C PHE A 39 5.18 -2.17 -1.10
N GLN A 40 6.31 -2.62 -0.54
CA GLN A 40 6.91 -2.02 0.65
C GLN A 40 7.26 -0.54 0.44
N GLN A 41 7.87 -0.19 -0.70
CA GLN A 41 8.21 1.19 -1.03
C GLN A 41 6.95 2.06 -1.19
N SER A 42 5.95 1.59 -1.93
CA SER A 42 4.71 2.33 -2.16
C SER A 42 3.91 2.51 -0.87
N ALA A 43 3.79 1.46 -0.05
CA ALA A 43 3.11 1.54 1.24
C ALA A 43 3.80 2.54 2.17
N LYS A 44 5.13 2.49 2.27
CA LYS A 44 5.90 3.49 3.01
C LYS A 44 5.64 4.90 2.50
N GLY A 45 5.73 5.11 1.19
CA GLY A 45 5.51 6.43 0.59
C GLY A 45 4.13 6.99 0.90
N LEU A 46 3.08 6.16 0.90
CA LEU A 46 1.72 6.57 1.25
C LEU A 46 1.54 6.85 2.76
N LEU A 47 2.25 6.12 3.62
CA LEU A 47 2.19 6.31 5.08
C LEU A 47 2.98 7.54 5.54
N ASP A 48 4.06 7.87 4.84
CA ASP A 48 4.87 9.08 5.09
C ASP A 48 4.22 10.33 4.46
N PHE A 49 3.20 10.17 3.61
CA PHE A 49 2.51 11.29 2.96
C PHE A 49 1.52 11.97 3.91
N ASP A 50 1.37 13.29 3.76
CA ASP A 50 0.42 14.07 4.56
C ASP A 50 -1.03 13.60 4.36
N PRO A 51 -1.70 13.06 5.39
CA PRO A 51 -3.03 12.45 5.23
C PRO A 51 -4.12 13.43 4.79
N GLU A 52 -4.03 14.69 5.21
CA GLU A 52 -5.00 15.74 4.84
C GLU A 52 -4.87 16.08 3.35
N THR A 53 -3.65 16.23 2.87
CA THR A 53 -3.34 16.45 1.45
C THR A 53 -3.83 15.27 0.61
N LEU A 54 -3.56 14.03 1.04
CA LEU A 54 -4.04 12.84 0.33
C LEU A 54 -5.57 12.78 0.28
N ALA A 55 -6.24 13.10 1.40
CA ALA A 55 -7.69 13.16 1.46
C ALA A 55 -8.26 14.25 0.53
N SER A 56 -7.62 15.42 0.47
CA SER A 56 -8.02 16.50 -0.44
C SER A 56 -7.91 16.08 -1.91
N ILE A 57 -6.82 15.40 -2.30
CA ILE A 57 -6.62 14.91 -3.67
C ILE A 57 -7.73 13.92 -4.06
N LEU A 58 -8.01 12.93 -3.20
CA LEU A 58 -9.03 11.91 -3.53
C LEU A 58 -10.47 12.46 -3.49
N ALA A 59 -10.75 13.45 -2.63
CA ALA A 59 -12.04 14.11 -2.57
C ALA A 59 -12.33 14.90 -3.86
N TYR A 60 -11.30 15.57 -4.42
CA TYR A 60 -11.41 16.32 -5.67
C TYR A 60 -11.82 15.43 -6.86
N GLU A 61 -11.18 14.26 -6.99
CA GLU A 61 -11.50 13.29 -8.06
C GLU A 61 -12.92 12.72 -7.94
N SER A 62 -13.40 12.52 -6.71
CA SER A 62 -14.76 12.02 -6.46
C SER A 62 -15.85 13.01 -6.86
N VAL A 63 -15.56 14.30 -6.87
CA VAL A 63 -16.50 15.37 -7.25
C VAL A 63 -16.50 15.62 -8.76
N ASN A 64 -15.34 15.50 -9.42
CA ASN A 64 -15.18 15.77 -10.85
C ASN A 64 -15.36 14.57 -11.78
N SER A 65 -15.65 13.38 -11.23
CA SER A 65 -15.98 12.18 -12.02
C SER A 65 -17.47 12.07 -12.38
N LYS A 66 -18.24 13.18 -12.36
CA LYS A 66 -19.65 13.25 -12.77
C LYS A 66 -19.82 13.96 -14.09
#